data_AF-A0A4Y9LJR6-F1
#
_entry.id   AF-A0A4Y9LJR6-F1
#
_cell.length_a   1.000
_cell.length_b   1.000
_cell.length_c   1.000
_cell.angle_alpha   90.00
_cell.angle_beta   90.00
_cell.angle_gamma   90.00
#
_symmetry.space_group_name_H-M   'P 1'
#
loop_
_entity.id
_entity.type
_entity.pdbx_description
1 polymer ?
#
loop_
_entity_poly.entity_id
_entity_poly.type
_entity_poly.pdbx_seq_one_letter_code
_entity_poly.pdbx_strand_id
1 'polypeptide(L)' 'MAEHVGLCADAPLGCPCRGDAAIHEDRSRALSEARAAGGTVECPECGEPTTAVSIASWGNCRACRTAHSRSTHPLRW' A
#
# COMPACT_ATOMS: atom_id res chain seq x y z
N MET A 1 30.57 -0.45 -5.50
CA MET A 1 29.40 -0.97 -6.24
C MET A 1 28.19 -0.63 -5.40
N ALA A 2 27.20 0.10 -5.93
CA ALA A 2 26.03 0.47 -5.14
C ALA A 2 25.12 -0.76 -5.02
N GLU A 3 25.07 -1.32 -3.83
CA GLU A 3 24.19 -2.44 -3.47
C GLU A 3 22.75 -1.93 -3.54
N HIS A 4 22.01 -2.37 -4.56
CA HIS A 4 20.62 -1.97 -4.77
C HIS A 4 19.74 -2.53 -3.65
N VAL A 5 19.51 -1.73 -2.60
CA VAL A 5 18.50 -1.95 -1.56
C VAL A 5 17.11 -1.92 -2.21
N GLY A 6 16.61 -3.08 -2.64
CA GLY A 6 15.27 -3.23 -3.20
C GLY A 6 15.11 -4.49 -4.05
N LEU A 7 15.03 -5.66 -3.42
CA LEU A 7 14.86 -6.94 -4.14
C LEU A 7 13.87 -7.89 -3.43
N CYS A 8 12.72 -7.39 -2.98
CA CYS A 8 11.59 -8.26 -2.67
C CYS A 8 10.84 -8.51 -4.01
N ALA A 9 10.85 -9.74 -4.53
CA ALA A 9 10.37 -10.08 -5.89
C ALA A 9 8.90 -9.68 -6.17
N ASP A 10 8.08 -9.65 -5.12
CA ASP A 10 6.66 -9.25 -5.15
C ASP A 10 6.40 -7.79 -4.71
N ALA A 11 7.45 -6.97 -4.53
CA ALA A 11 7.30 -5.59 -4.09
C ALA A 11 8.15 -4.63 -4.95
N PRO A 12 7.54 -3.85 -5.85
CA PRO A 12 8.28 -2.87 -6.63
C PRO A 12 8.88 -1.81 -5.70
N LEU A 13 10.18 -1.55 -5.88
CA LEU A 13 10.98 -0.42 -5.41
C LEU A 13 10.75 0.04 -3.95
N GLY A 14 11.70 -0.28 -3.07
CA GLY A 14 11.80 0.31 -1.73
C GLY A 14 11.04 -0.40 -0.62
N CYS A 15 10.75 -1.70 -0.77
CA CYS A 15 10.10 -2.46 0.28
C CYS A 15 10.97 -2.48 1.56
N PRO A 16 10.47 -2.01 2.73
CA PRO A 16 11.23 -1.98 3.98
C PRO A 16 11.43 -3.38 4.59
N CYS A 17 11.00 -4.44 3.90
CA CYS A 17 11.08 -5.86 4.29
C CYS A 17 12.48 -6.30 4.72
N ARG A 18 13.55 -5.70 4.17
CA ARG A 18 14.95 -6.16 4.31
C ARG A 18 15.15 -7.66 3.98
N GLY A 19 14.24 -8.28 3.23
CA GLY A 19 14.24 -9.71 2.92
C GLY A 19 13.46 -10.62 3.88
N ASP A 20 12.75 -10.06 4.87
CA ASP A 20 11.92 -10.84 5.80
C ASP A 20 10.64 -11.36 5.11
N ALA A 21 10.60 -12.68 4.88
CA ALA A 21 9.47 -13.36 4.26
C ALA A 21 8.20 -13.37 5.12
N ALA A 22 8.32 -13.31 6.46
CA ALA A 22 7.15 -13.29 7.35
C ALA A 22 6.34 -12.01 7.17
N ILE A 23 6.99 -10.87 6.89
CA ILE A 23 6.32 -9.61 6.56
C ILE A 23 5.49 -9.75 5.27
N HIS A 24 5.98 -10.50 4.29
CA HIS A 24 5.26 -10.74 3.05
C HIS A 24 4.08 -11.69 3.23
N GLU A 25 4.27 -12.76 4.01
CA GLU A 25 3.19 -13.69 4.33
C GLU A 25 2.08 -12.97 5.09
N ASP A 26 2.42 -12.19 6.11
CA ASP A 26 1.47 -11.42 6.90
C ASP A 26 0.70 -10.43 6.03
N ARG A 27 1.41 -9.65 5.19
CA ARG A 27 0.76 -8.72 4.25
C ARG A 27 -0.14 -9.45 3.25
N SER A 28 0.29 -10.61 2.74
CA SER A 28 -0.49 -11.43 1.81
C SER A 28 -1.76 -11.96 2.47
N ARG A 29 -1.67 -12.41 3.72
CA ARG A 29 -2.79 -12.86 4.54
C ARG A 29 -3.78 -11.73 4.76
N ALA A 30 -3.31 -10.57 5.24
CA ALA A 30 -4.15 -9.39 5.46
C ALA A 30 -4.88 -8.93 4.19
N LEU A 31 -4.22 -8.95 3.03
CA LEU A 31 -4.85 -8.62 1.75
C LEU A 31 -5.87 -9.66 1.30
N SER A 32 -5.61 -10.95 1.55
CA SER A 32 -6.54 -12.03 1.22
C SER A 32 -7.79 -11.96 2.10
N GLU A 33 -7.63 -11.70 3.39
CA GLU A 33 -8.73 -11.47 4.33
C GLU A 33 -9.55 -10.25 3.94
N ALA A 34 -8.90 -9.13 3.58
CA ALA A 34 -9.58 -7.92 3.13
C ALA A 34 -10.39 -8.14 1.83
N ARG A 35 -9.88 -8.98 0.92
CA ARG A 35 -10.63 -9.39 -0.29
C ARG A 35 -11.81 -10.28 0.04
N ALA A 36 -11.64 -11.21 0.98
CA ALA A 36 -12.68 -12.15 1.40
C ALA A 36 -13.80 -11.46 2.19
N ALA A 37 -13.46 -10.52 3.08
CA ALA A 37 -14.42 -9.71 3.80
C ALA A 37 -15.30 -8.90 2.83
N GLY A 38 -14.69 -8.38 1.76
CA GLY A 38 -15.38 -7.60 0.75
C GLY A 38 -16.01 -6.32 1.32
N GLY A 39 -16.65 -5.56 0.45
CA GLY A 39 -17.47 -4.43 0.86
C GLY A 39 -16.74 -3.08 0.94
N THR A 40 -17.58 -2.08 1.21
CA THR A 40 -17.21 -0.67 1.31
C THR A 40 -16.99 -0.33 2.78
N VAL A 41 -15.85 0.29 3.08
CA VAL A 41 -15.47 0.82 4.40
C VAL A 41 -15.20 2.32 4.26
N GLU A 42 -15.22 3.06 5.35
CA GLU A 42 -14.87 4.48 5.35
C GLU A 42 -13.35 4.67 5.42
N CYS A 43 -12.85 5.65 4.68
CA CYS A 43 -11.43 6.00 4.73
C CYS A 43 -11.10 6.75 6.03
N PRO A 44 -10.07 6.34 6.79
CA PRO A 44 -9.72 7.01 8.05
C PRO A 44 -9.21 8.45 7.87
N GLU A 45 -8.76 8.81 6.67
CA GLU A 45 -8.19 10.14 6.39
C GLU A 45 -9.24 11.17 5.95
N CYS A 46 -10.23 10.75 5.17
CA CYS A 46 -11.20 11.67 4.54
C CYS A 46 -12.67 11.30 4.75
N GLY A 47 -12.96 10.16 5.38
CA GLY A 47 -14.33 9.65 5.56
C GLY A 47 -14.98 9.06 4.31
N GLU A 48 -14.39 9.25 3.12
CA GLU A 48 -14.99 8.78 1.87
C GLU A 48 -15.05 7.25 1.79
N PRO A 49 -16.10 6.69 1.14
CA PRO A 49 -16.23 5.25 0.94
C PRO A 49 -15.09 4.69 0.09
N THR A 50 -14.49 3.60 0.56
CA THR A 50 -13.40 2.89 -0.11
C THR A 50 -13.48 1.39 0.15
N THR A 51 -12.53 0.62 -0.35
CA THR A 51 -12.49 -0.84 -0.16
C THR A 51 -11.57 -1.21 0.99
N ALA A 52 -11.91 -2.27 1.74
CA ALA A 52 -11.05 -2.82 2.78
C ALA A 52 -9.63 -3.15 2.24
N VAL A 53 -9.55 -3.61 0.99
CA VAL A 53 -8.29 -3.86 0.29
C VAL A 53 -7.45 -2.58 0.13
N SER A 54 -8.06 -1.42 -0.14
CA SER A 54 -7.33 -0.16 -0.26
C SER A 54 -6.71 0.23 1.08
N ILE A 55 -7.47 0.09 2.17
CA ILE A 55 -6.99 0.34 3.53
C ILE A 55 -5.87 -0.64 3.91
N ALA A 56 -6.04 -1.94 3.69
CA ALA A 56 -5.01 -2.94 3.99
C ALA A 56 -3.73 -2.75 3.13
N SER A 57 -3.86 -2.25 1.90
CA SER A 57 -2.71 -2.06 1.00
C SER A 57 -1.93 -0.78 1.29
N TRP A 58 -2.60 0.32 1.61
CA TRP A 58 -2.01 1.67 1.62
C TRP A 58 -2.34 2.49 2.87
N GLY A 59 -3.18 1.98 3.77
CA GLY A 59 -3.68 2.69 4.95
C GLY A 59 -4.76 3.73 4.66
N ASN A 60 -5.06 4.02 3.39
CA ASN A 60 -5.99 5.07 2.99
C ASN A 60 -6.65 4.78 1.63
N CYS A 61 -7.59 5.62 1.23
CA CYS A 61 -8.27 5.51 -0.06
C CYS A 61 -7.38 6.02 -1.21
N ARG A 62 -7.72 5.62 -2.43
CA ARG A 62 -7.00 6.04 -3.66
C ARG A 62 -6.93 7.56 -3.81
N ALA A 63 -7.96 8.29 -3.38
CA ALA A 63 -7.99 9.76 -3.47
C ALA A 63 -6.92 10.39 -2.56
N CYS A 64 -6.89 10.01 -1.27
CA CYS A 64 -5.86 10.44 -0.32
C CYS A 64 -4.45 10.09 -0.80
N ARG A 65 -4.26 8.86 -1.31
CA ARG A 65 -2.97 8.47 -1.91
C ARG A 65 -2.56 9.37 -3.07
N THR A 66 -3.50 9.71 -3.96
CA THR A 66 -3.24 10.57 -5.11
C THR A 66 -2.90 11.98 -4.66
N ALA A 67 -3.62 12.52 -3.68
CA ALA A 67 -3.35 13.82 -3.09
C ALA A 67 -1.95 13.87 -2.45
N HIS A 68 -1.60 12.86 -1.65
CA HIS A 68 -0.26 12.74 -1.07
C HIS A 68 0.82 12.67 -2.15
N SER A 69 0.64 11.82 -3.17
CA SER A 69 1.60 11.69 -4.27
C SER A 69 1.83 13.02 -5.00
N ARG A 70 0.77 13.78 -5.29
CA ARG A 70 0.88 15.11 -5.93
C ARG A 70 1.59 16.15 -5.05
N SER A 71 1.45 16.03 -3.72
CA SER A 71 2.15 16.87 -2.76
C SER A 71 3.65 16.55 -2.71
N THR A 72 4.00 15.26 -2.66
CA THR A 72 5.39 14.81 -2.53
C THR A 72 6.15 14.82 -3.86
N HIS A 73 5.47 14.56 -4.97
CA HIS A 73 6.03 14.51 -6.32
C HIS A 73 5.15 15.35 -7.28
N PRO A 74 5.26 16.69 -7.22
CA PRO A 74 4.45 17.55 -8.07
C PRO A 74 4.76 17.29 -9.55
N LEU A 75 3.70 17.27 -10.37
CA LEU A 75 3.85 17.15 -11.82
C LEU A 75 4.65 18.36 -12.33
N ARG A 76 5.83 18.10 -12.89
CA ARG A 76 6.63 19.12 -13.57
C ARG A 76 6.12 19.20 -15.01
N TRP A 77 5.70 20.40 -15.40
CA TRP A 77 5.29 20.75 -16.75
C TRP A 77 6.49 21.24 -17.55
#